data_AF-A0A7S3HL45-F1
#
_entry.id   AF-A0A7S3HL45-F1
#
_cell.length_a   1.000
_cell.length_b   1.000
_cell.length_c   1.000
_cell.angle_alpha   90.00
_cell.angle_beta   90.00
_cell.angle_gamma   90.00
#
_symmetry.space_group_name_H-M   'P 1'
#
loop_
_entity.id
_entity.type
_entity.pdbx_description
1 polymer ?
#
loop_
_entity_poly.entity_id
_entity_poly.type
_entity_poly.pdbx_seq_one_letter_code
_entity_poly.pdbx_strand_id
1 'polypeptide(L)'
;GAGEMLVPDVGLFQTWQFSLYKNVLSRLAVSKYRTRDPSKASAFIIPFDAGVHSYIDHKTGKPRLASPHGWYAIQLLKEASNKEVFWKYRGHDHFVFFSITINQMVGIGVKTFFMTICQNCTVVTIETSPT
;
A
#
# COMPACT_ATOMS: atom_id res chain seq x y z
N GLY A 1 -7.52 -3.39 13.89
CA GLY A 1 -7.12 -2.65 15.09
C GLY A 1 -5.63 -2.36 15.01
N ALA A 2 -5.14 -1.37 15.76
CA ALA A 2 -3.76 -0.90 15.70
C ALA A 2 -2.71 -1.86 16.32
N GLY A 3 -3.09 -3.04 16.79
CA GLY A 3 -2.19 -3.94 17.54
C GLY A 3 -2.29 -3.72 19.04
N GLU A 4 -1.29 -4.17 19.77
CA GLU A 4 -1.21 -4.06 21.23
C GLU A 4 -0.92 -2.61 21.65
N MET A 5 -1.59 -2.10 22.68
CA MET A 5 -1.30 -0.76 23.23
C MET A 5 -0.06 -0.86 24.13
N LEU A 6 1.00 -0.12 23.79
CA LEU A 6 2.26 -0.12 24.54
C LEU A 6 2.27 0.96 25.62
N VAL A 7 1.88 2.19 25.26
CA VAL A 7 1.90 3.34 26.17
C VAL A 7 0.57 4.08 26.03
N PRO A 8 -0.40 3.83 26.93
CA PRO A 8 -1.74 4.40 26.87
C PRO A 8 -1.75 5.94 26.87
N ASP A 9 -0.87 6.55 27.67
CA ASP A 9 -0.86 8.00 27.93
C ASP A 9 -0.57 8.84 26.68
N VAL A 10 0.16 8.27 25.72
CA VAL A 10 0.48 8.91 24.44
C VAL A 10 -0.20 8.22 23.26
N GLY A 11 -1.05 7.22 23.53
CA GLY A 11 -1.69 6.41 22.50
C GLY A 11 -0.70 5.65 21.60
N LEU A 12 0.41 5.16 22.16
CA LEU A 12 1.39 4.36 21.41
C LEU A 12 0.93 2.90 21.33
N PHE A 13 0.94 2.34 20.12
CA PHE A 13 0.60 0.95 19.85
C PHE A 13 1.77 0.22 19.18
N GLN A 14 1.98 -1.04 19.53
CA GLN A 14 2.80 -1.97 18.76
C GLN A 14 2.04 -2.40 17.51
N THR A 15 2.08 -1.54 16.51
CA THR A 15 1.60 -1.88 15.17
C THR A 15 2.65 -2.75 14.51
N TRP A 16 2.27 -3.96 14.08
CA TRP A 16 3.07 -4.60 13.03
C TRP A 16 3.09 -3.69 11.81
N GLN A 17 4.20 -3.62 11.08
CA GLN A 17 4.37 -2.70 9.95
C GLN A 17 3.14 -2.69 9.02
N PHE A 18 2.62 -3.86 8.63
CA PHE A 18 1.42 -3.98 7.76
C PHE A 18 0.08 -3.55 8.38
N SER A 19 0.03 -3.20 9.67
CA SER A 19 -1.17 -2.70 10.33
C SER A 19 -1.54 -1.30 9.85
N LEU A 20 -0.57 -0.47 9.39
CA LEU A 20 -0.88 0.84 8.81
C LEU A 20 -1.85 0.69 7.65
N TYR A 21 -1.51 -0.15 6.67
CA TYR A 21 -2.31 -0.35 5.47
C TYR A 21 -3.73 -0.80 5.82
N LYS A 22 -3.88 -1.77 6.74
CA LYS A 22 -5.19 -2.22 7.23
C LYS A 22 -5.97 -1.09 7.91
N ASN A 23 -5.31 -0.27 8.73
CA ASN A 23 -5.95 0.84 9.44
C ASN A 23 -6.44 1.91 8.46
N VAL A 24 -5.59 2.32 7.51
CA VAL A 24 -5.91 3.31 6.48
C VAL A 24 -7.09 2.82 5.65
N LEU A 25 -7.04 1.61 5.11
CA LEU A 25 -8.15 1.05 4.33
C LEU A 25 -9.45 0.93 5.13
N SER A 26 -9.37 0.53 6.41
CA SER A 26 -10.57 0.44 7.25
C SER A 26 -11.23 1.79 7.45
N ARG A 27 -10.45 2.87 7.61
CA ARG A 27 -10.98 4.24 7.71
C ARG A 27 -11.54 4.75 6.40
N LEU A 28 -10.85 4.50 5.28
CA LEU A 28 -11.34 4.85 3.95
C LEU A 28 -12.65 4.12 3.63
N ALA A 29 -12.80 2.87 4.07
CA ALA A 29 -13.98 2.06 3.81
C ALA A 29 -15.28 2.67 4.38
N VAL A 30 -15.18 3.40 5.50
CA VAL A 30 -16.30 4.06 6.19
C VAL A 30 -16.34 5.58 5.96
N SER A 31 -15.44 6.12 5.14
CA SER A 31 -15.40 7.55 4.84
C SER A 31 -16.65 7.98 4.06
N LYS A 32 -17.26 9.10 4.45
CA LYS A 32 -18.38 9.73 3.72
C LYS A 32 -18.01 10.19 2.31
N TYR A 33 -16.72 10.34 2.02
CA TYR A 33 -16.20 10.72 0.71
C TYR A 33 -15.95 9.53 -0.22
N ARG A 34 -16.14 8.30 0.27
CA ARG A 34 -15.97 7.09 -0.55
C ARG A 34 -17.12 6.96 -1.54
N THR A 35 -16.79 6.77 -2.80
CA THR A 35 -17.73 6.40 -3.86
C THR A 35 -17.39 5.01 -4.42
N ARG A 36 -18.41 4.29 -4.89
CA ARG A 36 -18.24 3.07 -5.71
C ARG A 36 -18.34 3.35 -7.21
N ASP A 37 -18.79 4.54 -7.57
CA ASP A 37 -18.85 5.03 -8.94
C ASP A 37 -17.51 5.69 -9.29
N PRO A 38 -16.69 5.06 -10.16
CA PRO A 38 -15.37 5.58 -10.50
C PRO A 38 -15.42 6.89 -11.30
N SER A 39 -16.54 7.19 -11.97
CA SER A 39 -16.70 8.45 -12.71
C SER A 39 -16.84 9.67 -11.80
N LYS A 40 -17.23 9.45 -10.54
CA LYS A 40 -17.37 10.47 -9.50
C LYS A 40 -16.17 10.55 -8.57
N ALA A 41 -15.17 9.69 -8.74
CA ALA A 41 -13.99 9.69 -7.92
C ALA A 41 -13.05 10.84 -8.33
N SER A 42 -12.54 11.58 -7.34
CA SER A 42 -11.49 12.58 -7.53
C SER A 42 -10.09 12.05 -7.20
N ALA A 43 -10.03 10.89 -6.55
CA ALA A 43 -8.80 10.21 -6.17
C ALA A 43 -9.05 8.71 -6.05
N PHE A 44 -8.02 7.92 -6.35
CA PHE A 44 -8.05 6.48 -6.29
C PHE A 44 -7.04 5.99 -5.25
N ILE A 45 -7.48 5.10 -4.36
CA ILE A 45 -6.57 4.44 -3.44
C ILE A 45 -6.21 3.09 -4.03
N ILE A 46 -4.92 2.88 -4.29
CA ILE A 46 -4.41 1.62 -4.77
C ILE A 46 -4.31 0.64 -3.60
N PRO A 47 -5.06 -0.47 -3.63
CA PRO A 47 -5.02 -1.46 -2.56
C PRO A 47 -3.82 -2.40 -2.74
N PHE A 48 -2.62 -1.83 -2.74
CA PHE A 48 -1.36 -2.58 -2.79
C PHE A 48 -0.39 -2.01 -1.75
N ASP A 49 0.10 -2.89 -0.89
CA ASP A 49 1.18 -2.58 0.04
C ASP A 49 2.36 -3.50 -0.28
N ALA A 50 3.46 -2.89 -0.67
CA ALA A 50 4.64 -3.62 -1.06
C ALA A 50 5.27 -4.39 0.12
N GLY A 51 5.06 -3.96 1.36
CA GLY A 51 5.46 -4.72 2.54
C GLY A 51 4.69 -6.03 2.70
N VAL A 52 3.42 -6.06 2.30
CA VAL A 52 2.63 -7.31 2.31
C VAL A 52 3.04 -8.23 1.16
N HIS A 53 3.52 -7.66 0.05
CA HIS A 53 4.01 -8.44 -1.09
C HIS A 53 5.38 -9.06 -0.83
N SER A 54 6.33 -8.27 -0.32
CA SER A 54 7.70 -8.69 -0.03
C SER A 54 8.22 -8.04 1.25
N TYR A 55 8.73 -8.85 2.18
CA TYR A 55 9.28 -8.38 3.45
C TYR A 55 10.35 -9.32 4.00
N ILE A 56 11.15 -8.81 4.94
CA ILE A 56 12.05 -9.64 5.75
C ILE A 56 11.27 -10.12 6.97
N ASP A 57 11.18 -11.44 7.14
CA ASP A 57 10.50 -12.03 8.28
C ASP A 57 11.27 -11.72 9.57
N HIS A 58 10.65 -10.96 10.48
CA HIS A 58 11.30 -10.51 11.71
C HIS A 58 11.68 -11.64 12.68
N LYS A 59 11.10 -12.84 12.56
CA LYS A 59 11.43 -13.99 13.43
C LYS A 59 12.60 -14.80 12.88
N THR A 60 12.67 -14.94 11.57
CA THR A 60 13.63 -15.83 10.89
C THR A 60 14.74 -15.07 10.16
N GLY A 61 14.59 -13.76 9.97
CA GLY A 61 15.48 -12.93 9.15
C GLY A 61 15.44 -13.24 7.66
N LYS A 62 14.61 -14.19 7.21
CA LYS A 62 14.59 -14.63 5.81
C LYS A 62 13.74 -13.69 4.95
N PRO A 63 14.18 -13.38 3.72
CA PRO A 63 13.38 -12.59 2.80
C PRO A 63 12.24 -13.43 2.23
N ARG A 64 11.02 -12.87 2.26
CA ARG A 64 9.93 -13.29 1.41
C ARG A 64 9.93 -12.40 0.17
N LEU A 65 10.38 -12.95 -0.95
CA LEU A 65 10.57 -12.18 -2.19
C LEU A 65 9.26 -11.84 -2.92
N ALA A 66 8.22 -12.65 -2.71
CA ALA A 66 6.90 -12.39 -3.27
C ALA A 66 5.79 -13.14 -2.52
N SER A 67 4.59 -12.58 -2.58
CA SER A 67 3.35 -13.20 -2.14
C SER A 67 2.50 -13.56 -3.37
N PRO A 68 1.92 -14.77 -3.47
CA PRO A 68 0.99 -15.13 -4.55
C PRO A 68 -0.18 -14.14 -4.67
N HIS A 69 -0.71 -13.69 -3.52
CA HIS A 69 -1.78 -12.69 -3.47
C HIS A 69 -1.32 -11.32 -4.01
N GLY A 70 -0.05 -10.96 -3.79
CA GLY A 70 0.48 -9.71 -4.32
C GLY A 70 0.72 -9.77 -5.82
N TRP A 71 1.11 -10.93 -6.38
CA TRP A 71 1.14 -11.12 -7.83
C TRP A 71 -0.23 -11.02 -8.47
N TYR A 72 -1.24 -11.64 -7.84
CA TYR A 72 -2.61 -11.52 -8.29
C TYR A 72 -3.12 -10.07 -8.25
N ALA A 73 -2.81 -9.34 -7.17
CA ALA A 73 -3.12 -7.91 -7.08
C ALA A 73 -2.44 -7.08 -8.18
N ILE A 74 -1.16 -7.33 -8.47
CA ILE A 74 -0.43 -6.68 -9.57
C ILE A 74 -1.12 -6.94 -10.91
N GLN A 75 -1.54 -8.18 -11.17
CA GLN A 75 -2.25 -8.50 -12.40
C GLN A 75 -3.57 -7.73 -12.53
N LEU A 76 -4.41 -7.73 -11.47
CA LEU A 76 -5.67 -6.98 -11.47
C LEU A 76 -5.46 -5.48 -11.66
N LEU A 77 -4.41 -4.93 -11.04
CA LEU A 77 -4.06 -3.52 -11.16
C LEU A 77 -3.54 -3.17 -12.56
N LYS A 78 -2.80 -4.07 -13.20
CA LYS A 78 -2.37 -3.93 -14.61
C LYS A 78 -3.55 -3.97 -15.57
N GLU A 79 -4.55 -4.83 -15.30
CA GLU A 79 -5.78 -4.85 -16.09
C GLU A 79 -6.60 -3.57 -15.88
N ALA A 80 -6.66 -3.07 -14.64
CA ALA A 80 -7.34 -1.82 -14.31
C ALA A 80 -6.66 -0.58 -14.91
N SER A 81 -5.32 -0.57 -15.02
CA SER A 81 -4.57 0.56 -15.58
C SER A 81 -4.83 0.80 -17.06
N ASN A 82 -5.41 -0.18 -17.77
CA ASN A 82 -5.81 -0.02 -19.16
C ASN A 82 -7.20 0.64 -19.32
N LYS A 83 -7.94 0.86 -18.22
CA LYS A 83 -9.28 1.45 -18.25
C LYS A 83 -9.19 2.97 -18.10
N GLU A 84 -9.64 3.70 -19.13
CA GLU A 84 -9.52 5.16 -19.21
C GLU A 84 -10.17 5.88 -18.02
N VAL A 85 -11.35 5.45 -17.56
CA VAL A 85 -12.03 6.08 -16.42
C VAL A 85 -11.19 6.01 -15.16
N PHE A 86 -10.48 4.89 -14.94
CA PHE A 86 -9.65 4.73 -13.75
C PHE A 86 -8.33 5.47 -13.89
N TRP A 87 -7.67 5.42 -15.06
CA TRP A 87 -6.32 6.00 -15.26
C TRP A 87 -6.31 7.33 -16.05
N LYS A 88 -7.40 8.10 -16.01
CA LYS A 88 -7.58 9.34 -16.77
C LYS A 88 -6.41 10.32 -16.61
N TYR A 89 -5.91 10.47 -15.38
CA TYR A 89 -4.79 11.36 -15.06
C TYR A 89 -3.44 10.63 -14.97
N ARG A 90 -3.32 9.47 -15.63
CA ARG A 90 -2.09 8.67 -15.76
C ARG A 90 -1.41 8.37 -14.41
N GLY A 91 -2.19 8.25 -13.33
CA GLY A 91 -1.69 7.94 -11.99
C GLY A 91 -1.57 9.12 -11.02
N HIS A 92 -1.64 10.38 -11.47
CA HIS A 92 -1.43 11.53 -10.57
C HIS A 92 -2.49 11.68 -9.47
N ASP A 93 -3.67 11.13 -9.68
CA ASP A 93 -4.80 11.04 -8.76
C ASP A 93 -4.82 9.72 -7.95
N HIS A 94 -3.79 8.88 -8.10
CA HIS A 94 -3.68 7.60 -7.42
C HIS A 94 -2.74 7.68 -6.23
N PHE A 95 -3.18 7.16 -5.10
CA PHE A 95 -2.42 7.12 -3.86
C PHE A 95 -2.10 5.68 -3.48
N VAL A 96 -0.84 5.43 -3.16
CA VAL A 96 -0.33 4.14 -2.70
C VAL A 96 0.20 4.32 -1.28
N PHE A 97 -0.20 3.45 -0.36
CA PHE A 97 0.30 3.45 1.01
C PHE A 97 1.25 2.28 1.22
N PHE A 98 2.49 2.60 1.58
CA PHE A 98 3.47 1.61 1.99
C PHE A 98 3.72 1.66 3.47
N SER A 99 3.67 0.48 4.05
CA SER A 99 3.83 0.32 5.49
C SER A 99 5.25 -0.03 5.93
N ILE A 100 6.17 -0.13 4.97
CA ILE A 100 7.60 -0.37 5.19
C ILE A 100 8.43 0.62 4.37
N THR A 101 9.67 0.84 4.80
CA THR A 101 10.65 1.66 4.08
C THR A 101 10.94 1.06 2.71
N ILE A 102 10.93 1.90 1.66
CA ILE A 102 11.16 1.47 0.28
C ILE A 102 12.55 0.84 0.09
N ASN A 103 13.55 1.28 0.85
CA ASN A 103 14.91 0.73 0.79
C ASN A 103 15.03 -0.73 1.24
N GLN A 104 14.02 -1.28 1.93
CA GLN A 104 13.96 -2.70 2.30
C GLN A 104 13.29 -3.59 1.24
N MET A 105 12.87 -3.00 0.11
CA MET A 105 12.16 -3.73 -0.95
C MET A 105 13.12 -4.36 -1.95
N VAL A 106 13.29 -5.67 -1.82
CA VAL A 106 14.20 -6.48 -2.65
C VAL A 106 13.46 -7.32 -3.72
N GLY A 107 12.15 -7.13 -3.87
CA GLY A 107 11.28 -8.00 -4.67
C GLY A 107 11.06 -7.52 -6.11
N ILE A 108 11.21 -8.42 -7.09
CA ILE A 108 10.93 -8.16 -8.51
C ILE A 108 9.49 -7.67 -8.75
N GLY A 109 8.52 -8.12 -7.94
CA GLY A 109 7.12 -7.70 -8.09
C GLY A 109 6.87 -6.24 -7.71
N VAL A 110 7.59 -5.70 -6.72
CA VAL A 110 7.51 -4.26 -6.36
C VAL A 110 8.05 -3.40 -7.50
N LYS A 111 9.19 -3.81 -8.06
CA LYS A 111 9.79 -3.11 -9.21
C LYS A 111 8.82 -3.12 -10.40
N THR A 112 8.23 -4.27 -10.71
CA THR A 112 7.23 -4.41 -11.76
C THR A 112 6.02 -3.51 -11.51
N PHE A 113 5.47 -3.49 -10.29
CA PHE A 113 4.36 -2.62 -9.93
C PHE A 113 4.65 -1.15 -10.23
N PHE A 114 5.81 -0.64 -9.80
CA PHE A 114 6.17 0.75 -10.05
C PHE A 114 6.41 1.07 -11.51
N MET A 115 7.15 0.22 -12.22
CA MET A 115 7.50 0.49 -13.61
C MET A 115 6.32 0.34 -14.57
N THR A 116 5.28 -0.42 -14.21
CA THR A 116 4.20 -0.78 -15.15
C THR A 116 2.84 -0.22 -14.80
N ILE A 117 2.59 0.12 -13.53
CA ILE A 117 1.25 0.51 -13.05
C ILE A 117 1.29 1.90 -12.42
N CYS A 118 2.23 2.13 -11.51
CA CYS A 118 2.21 3.28 -10.60
C CYS A 118 3.40 4.23 -10.72
N GLN A 119 3.89 4.43 -11.95
CA GLN A 119 5.05 5.31 -12.20
C GLN A 119 4.80 6.77 -11.76
N ASN A 120 3.56 7.25 -11.88
CA ASN A 120 3.19 8.62 -11.50
C ASN A 120 2.26 8.68 -10.27
N CYS A 121 2.07 7.56 -9.57
CA CYS A 121 1.24 7.53 -8.36
C CYS A 121 1.89 8.32 -7.23
N THR A 122 1.08 8.96 -6.40
CA THR A 122 1.53 9.55 -5.13
C THR A 122 1.78 8.43 -4.12
N VAL A 123 3.02 8.31 -3.64
CA VAL A 123 3.41 7.30 -2.67
C VAL A 123 3.48 7.92 -1.28
N VAL A 124 2.73 7.36 -0.34
CA VAL A 124 2.81 7.68 1.08
C VAL A 124 3.49 6.52 1.78
N THR A 125 4.65 6.77 2.40
CA THR A 125 5.45 5.75 3.08
C THR A 125 5.76 6.17 4.50
N ILE A 126 5.88 5.20 5.41
CA ILE A 126 6.51 5.44 6.71
C ILE A 126 8.02 5.35 6.51
N GLU A 127 8.75 6.41 6.82
CA GLU A 127 10.19 6.36 7.02
C GLU A 127 10.50 6.51 8.51
N THR A 128 11.23 5.54 9.05
CA THR A 128 11.93 5.69 10.33
C THR A 128 13.42 5.73 10.03
N SER A 129 13.88 6.87 9.52
CA SER A 129 15.31 7.19 9.54
C SER A 129 15.58 7.84 10.90
N PRO A 130 16.46 7.32 11.77
CA PRO A 130 16.98 8.14 12.86
C PRO A 130 17.68 9.34 12.19
N THR A 131 17.23 10.55 12.53
CA THR A 131 18.04 11.75 12.36
C THR A 131 19.05 11.79 13.49
#